data_AF-A0A948ID81-F1
#
_entry.id   AF-A0A948ID81-F1
#
_cell.length_a   1.000
_cell.length_b   1.000
_cell.length_c   1.000
_cell.angle_alpha   90.00
_cell.angle_beta   90.00
_cell.angle_gamma   90.00
#
_symmetry.space_group_name_H-M   'P 1'
#
loop_
_entity.id
_entity.type
_entity.pdbx_description
1 polymer ?
#
loop_
_entity_poly.entity_id
_entity_poly.type
_entity_poly.pdbx_seq_one_letter_code
_entity_poly.pdbx_strand_id
1 'polypeptide(L)'
;MKLGFFFGAGAEVGYGLPTGGKFAIDLFRQDVSAHKQSLRQQLGQINPLTNYATEWLPEKYATQRIHAFGKNEFTNLIESSIEYRKSEIIRRLNNFDEEAEHAISQLGLTKQNVVDKFGAEMDTQYGELLYSTAVRMNPILANEVRLFGSEFYSAILSIISCKENAANLQRYAGAFLQLLVGAHGQDLVQRLNQELFEAAPDNIPIFDDVSGMFKLEFSRAGLTALELLLEKKREYDTVDGTISDLLSAISQQLLENVFTTVLDYQSLIDSHFRYLFSPKTEWAKFSKMVVFLRATREYIIKQLEDAGGLPNNGYYHDLQRCAELDIEIGAIGTANYNSLVENISRDLDFDIPAVHHLNGGVCDYYNPYKNSVISCATEEDVPTDQIHVPFILTQSGLKPLTSVDMSRRYVGLFDEYLTCDAIIVIGYGFNIDDSHINGLFRQLIEDNNKNLFWICLSTDGSAEIQKSRLVKKLRISAENRDKVNVIPVAPSERTVDDSNWLDILKLQLSQ
;
A
#
# COMPACT_ATOMS: atom_id res chain seq x y z
N MET A 1 1.38 23.89 -26.15
CA MET A 1 1.87 22.50 -25.98
C MET A 1 0.79 21.71 -25.26
N LYS A 2 0.50 20.47 -25.64
CA LYS A 2 -0.58 19.66 -25.05
C LYS A 2 -0.02 18.50 -24.23
N LEU A 3 -0.32 18.44 -22.95
CA LEU A 3 0.22 17.43 -22.03
C LEU A 3 -0.87 16.53 -21.45
N GLY A 4 -0.56 15.23 -21.38
CA GLY A 4 -1.39 14.27 -20.65
C GLY A 4 -0.84 14.06 -19.24
N PHE A 5 -1.70 14.05 -18.23
CA PHE A 5 -1.28 13.85 -16.84
C PHE A 5 -1.79 12.53 -16.27
N PHE A 6 -0.99 11.90 -15.42
CA PHE A 6 -1.38 10.74 -14.64
C PHE A 6 -1.00 10.88 -13.17
N PHE A 7 -1.97 10.72 -12.28
CA PHE A 7 -1.77 10.87 -10.84
C PHE A 7 -1.81 9.54 -10.08
N GLY A 8 -0.90 9.38 -9.13
CA GLY A 8 -0.93 8.29 -8.15
C GLY A 8 -0.94 8.81 -6.72
N ALA A 9 -0.97 7.88 -5.75
CA ALA A 9 -1.23 8.22 -4.35
C ALA A 9 -0.17 9.16 -3.75
N GLY A 10 1.06 9.15 -4.26
CA GLY A 10 2.12 10.07 -3.84
C GLY A 10 1.80 11.54 -4.14
N ALA A 11 0.93 11.83 -5.10
CA ALA A 11 0.48 13.19 -5.38
C ALA A 11 -0.45 13.74 -4.29
N GLU A 12 -1.07 12.85 -3.52
CA GLU A 12 -2.09 13.15 -2.52
C GLU A 12 -1.58 13.18 -1.08
N VAL A 13 -0.35 12.73 -0.84
CA VAL A 13 0.27 12.74 0.50
C VAL A 13 0.32 14.16 1.08
N GLY A 14 0.62 15.16 0.24
CA GLY A 14 0.63 16.57 0.65
C GLY A 14 -0.73 17.10 1.10
N TYR A 15 -1.82 16.42 0.73
CA TYR A 15 -3.21 16.76 1.09
C TYR A 15 -3.68 16.06 2.37
N GLY A 16 -2.79 15.36 3.08
CA GLY A 16 -3.11 14.67 4.33
C GLY A 16 -3.65 13.25 4.15
N LEU A 17 -3.73 12.74 2.92
CA LEU A 17 -4.17 11.37 2.64
C LEU A 17 -3.06 10.35 2.97
N PRO A 18 -3.40 9.17 3.52
CA PRO A 18 -2.40 8.20 3.94
C PRO A 18 -1.74 7.49 2.77
N THR A 19 -0.55 6.95 3.03
CA THR A 19 0.06 5.94 2.14
C THR A 19 -0.72 4.61 2.17
N GLY A 20 -0.62 3.81 1.11
CA GLY A 20 -1.39 2.56 0.94
C GLY A 20 -1.24 1.51 2.04
N GLY A 21 -0.10 1.42 2.73
CA GLY A 21 0.03 0.45 3.83
C GLY A 21 -0.58 0.92 5.16
N LYS A 22 -0.56 2.23 5.44
CA LYS A 22 -1.24 2.81 6.61
C LYS A 22 -2.75 2.66 6.44
N PHE A 23 -3.22 2.92 5.23
CA PHE A 23 -4.60 2.66 4.79
C PHE A 23 -5.03 1.22 5.11
N ALA A 24 -4.21 0.21 4.76
CA ALA A 24 -4.54 -1.17 5.03
C ALA A 24 -4.70 -1.45 6.53
N ILE A 25 -3.73 -1.05 7.36
CA ILE A 25 -3.77 -1.27 8.82
C ILE A 25 -5.04 -0.65 9.43
N ASP A 26 -5.36 0.58 9.06
CA ASP A 26 -6.49 1.30 9.62
C ASP A 26 -7.84 0.72 9.20
N LEU A 27 -7.99 0.34 7.93
CA LEU A 27 -9.19 -0.31 7.40
C LEU A 27 -9.54 -1.57 8.19
N PHE A 28 -8.53 -2.30 8.60
CA PHE A 28 -8.66 -3.56 9.30
C PHE A 28 -8.96 -3.44 10.79
N ARG A 29 -8.69 -2.27 11.37
CA ARG A 29 -9.10 -1.91 12.74
C ARG A 29 -10.55 -1.42 12.81
N GLN A 30 -11.20 -1.15 11.67
CA GLN A 30 -12.56 -0.61 11.63
C GLN A 30 -13.60 -1.60 12.16
N ASP A 31 -14.61 -1.07 12.86
CA ASP A 31 -15.81 -1.83 13.19
C ASP A 31 -16.72 -1.92 11.95
N VAL A 32 -16.78 -3.12 11.36
CA VAL A 32 -17.57 -3.39 10.16
C VAL A 32 -19.03 -3.77 10.45
N SER A 33 -19.49 -3.65 11.69
CA SER A 33 -20.84 -4.05 12.11
C SER A 33 -21.93 -3.30 11.35
N ALA A 34 -21.76 -1.99 11.12
CA ALA A 34 -22.69 -1.18 10.34
C ALA A 34 -22.84 -1.69 8.89
N HIS A 35 -21.73 -2.02 8.22
CA HIS A 35 -21.76 -2.57 6.86
C HIS A 35 -22.46 -3.93 6.78
N LYS A 36 -22.31 -4.79 7.80
CA LYS A 36 -23.04 -6.07 7.87
C LYS A 36 -24.55 -5.83 8.00
N GLN A 37 -24.96 -4.86 8.80
CA GLN A 37 -26.38 -4.51 8.97
C GLN A 37 -26.96 -3.92 7.68
N SER A 38 -26.26 -2.99 7.04
CA SER A 38 -26.63 -2.42 5.74
C SER A 38 -26.77 -3.51 4.66
N LEU A 39 -25.82 -4.44 4.57
CA LEU A 39 -25.92 -5.57 3.64
C LEU A 39 -27.12 -6.47 3.96
N ARG A 40 -27.39 -6.76 5.25
CA ARG A 40 -28.58 -7.53 5.67
C ARG A 40 -29.86 -6.86 5.20
N GLN A 41 -29.98 -5.54 5.37
CA GLN A 41 -31.15 -4.78 4.98
C GLN A 41 -31.36 -4.83 3.47
N GLN A 42 -30.32 -4.60 2.68
CA GLN A 42 -30.39 -4.70 1.22
C GLN A 42 -30.81 -6.11 0.77
N LEU A 43 -30.23 -7.15 1.36
CA LEU A 43 -30.61 -8.53 1.05
C LEU A 43 -32.10 -8.79 1.33
N GLY A 44 -32.65 -8.19 2.40
CA GLY A 44 -34.08 -8.31 2.72
C GLY A 44 -35.02 -7.62 1.73
N GLN A 45 -34.51 -6.70 0.90
CA GLN A 45 -35.29 -5.95 -0.08
C GLN A 45 -35.29 -6.58 -1.48
N ILE A 46 -34.41 -7.56 -1.73
CA ILE A 46 -34.32 -8.24 -3.03
C ILE A 46 -35.60 -9.06 -3.27
N ASN A 47 -36.18 -8.92 -4.46
CA ASN A 47 -37.34 -9.72 -4.85
C ASN A 47 -36.96 -11.20 -4.99
N PRO A 48 -37.51 -12.10 -4.14
CA PRO A 48 -37.12 -13.52 -4.10
C PRO A 48 -37.59 -14.31 -5.32
N LEU A 49 -38.48 -13.75 -6.15
CA LEU A 49 -39.02 -14.40 -7.35
C LEU A 49 -38.15 -14.17 -8.60
N THR A 50 -37.08 -13.38 -8.49
CA THR A 50 -36.22 -13.05 -9.63
C THR A 50 -35.20 -14.16 -9.90
N ASN A 51 -34.80 -14.33 -11.16
CA ASN A 51 -33.72 -15.25 -11.53
C ASN A 51 -32.41 -14.96 -10.77
N TYR A 52 -32.15 -13.67 -10.51
CA TYR A 52 -31.03 -13.23 -9.70
C TYR A 52 -31.08 -13.84 -8.28
N ALA A 53 -32.24 -13.76 -7.61
CA ALA A 53 -32.40 -14.31 -6.27
C ALA A 53 -32.43 -15.85 -6.24
N THR A 54 -33.07 -16.49 -7.22
CA THR A 54 -33.26 -17.96 -7.22
C THR A 54 -32.03 -18.71 -7.73
N GLU A 55 -31.33 -18.16 -8.73
CA GLU A 55 -30.24 -18.88 -9.39
C GLU A 55 -28.85 -18.43 -8.99
N TRP A 56 -28.66 -17.15 -8.65
CA TRP A 56 -27.33 -16.61 -8.36
C TRP A 56 -27.04 -16.50 -6.86
N LEU A 57 -28.02 -16.14 -6.04
CA LEU A 57 -27.89 -16.11 -4.58
C LEU A 57 -28.10 -17.51 -3.95
N PRO A 58 -27.57 -17.77 -2.73
CA PRO A 58 -27.87 -19.00 -1.99
C PRO A 58 -29.32 -19.00 -1.47
N GLU A 59 -29.94 -20.17 -1.31
CA GLU A 59 -31.36 -20.30 -0.91
C GLU A 59 -31.77 -19.48 0.33
N LYS A 60 -30.85 -19.32 1.30
CA LYS A 60 -31.09 -18.61 2.56
C LYS A 60 -30.40 -17.24 2.60
N TYR A 61 -30.11 -16.61 1.47
CA TYR A 61 -29.33 -15.36 1.39
C TYR A 61 -29.83 -14.27 2.37
N ALA A 62 -31.14 -14.11 2.53
CA ALA A 62 -31.74 -13.10 3.39
C ALA A 62 -31.46 -13.32 4.90
N THR A 63 -31.22 -14.57 5.34
CA THR A 63 -31.09 -14.94 6.76
C THR A 63 -29.73 -15.54 7.13
N GLN A 64 -28.97 -16.04 6.14
CA GLN A 64 -27.66 -16.66 6.35
C GLN A 64 -26.66 -15.66 6.93
N ARG A 65 -25.74 -16.12 7.79
CA ARG A 65 -24.73 -15.27 8.46
C ARG A 65 -23.91 -14.49 7.43
N ILE A 66 -23.70 -13.19 7.69
CA ILE A 66 -22.80 -12.34 6.90
C ILE A 66 -21.43 -12.39 7.56
N HIS A 67 -20.40 -12.70 6.78
CA HIS A 67 -19.03 -12.81 7.25
C HIS A 67 -18.24 -11.53 6.92
N ALA A 68 -17.19 -11.26 7.69
CA ALA A 68 -16.20 -10.23 7.40
C ALA A 68 -14.80 -10.80 7.66
N PHE A 69 -13.78 -10.16 7.10
CA PHE A 69 -12.40 -10.54 7.37
C PHE A 69 -12.13 -10.48 8.88
N GLY A 70 -11.53 -11.55 9.39
CA GLY A 70 -11.18 -11.69 10.79
C GLY A 70 -9.77 -12.19 10.95
N LYS A 71 -9.33 -12.40 12.20
CA LYS A 71 -7.93 -12.66 12.58
C LYS A 71 -7.22 -13.71 11.72
N ASN A 72 -7.91 -14.75 11.24
CA ASN A 72 -7.29 -15.79 10.42
C ASN A 72 -6.87 -15.30 9.03
N GLU A 73 -7.70 -14.49 8.36
CA GLU A 73 -7.34 -13.96 7.04
C GLU A 73 -6.20 -12.94 7.14
N PHE A 74 -6.13 -12.25 8.26
CA PHE A 74 -5.01 -11.38 8.60
C PHE A 74 -3.71 -12.11 8.83
N THR A 75 -3.76 -13.24 9.53
CA THR A 75 -2.58 -14.09 9.69
C THR A 75 -2.04 -14.43 8.32
N ASN A 76 -2.87 -14.98 7.42
CA ASN A 76 -2.48 -15.33 6.05
C ASN A 76 -1.90 -14.12 5.28
N LEU A 77 -2.43 -12.92 5.51
CA LEU A 77 -1.91 -11.69 4.89
C LEU A 77 -0.48 -11.39 5.34
N ILE A 78 -0.20 -11.57 6.63
CA ILE A 78 1.15 -11.39 7.19
C ILE A 78 2.08 -12.50 6.71
N GLU A 79 1.62 -13.74 6.62
CA GLU A 79 2.40 -14.85 6.05
C GLU A 79 2.85 -14.50 4.63
N SER A 80 1.91 -14.07 3.79
CA SER A 80 2.18 -13.57 2.43
C SER A 80 3.15 -12.39 2.45
N SER A 81 2.92 -11.42 3.33
CA SER A 81 3.77 -10.23 3.48
C SER A 81 5.22 -10.60 3.84
N ILE A 82 5.42 -11.54 4.77
CA ILE A 82 6.76 -12.03 5.13
C ILE A 82 7.36 -12.78 3.94
N GLU A 83 6.58 -13.60 3.24
CA GLU A 83 7.04 -14.35 2.07
C GLU A 83 7.57 -13.47 0.94
N TYR A 84 6.80 -12.46 0.54
CA TYR A 84 7.11 -11.59 -0.59
C TYR A 84 7.98 -10.38 -0.21
N ARG A 85 7.93 -9.91 1.03
CA ARG A 85 8.65 -8.71 1.51
C ARG A 85 9.75 -9.01 2.54
N LYS A 86 10.18 -10.27 2.71
CA LYS A 86 11.26 -10.66 3.64
C LYS A 86 12.51 -9.79 3.55
N SER A 87 12.97 -9.45 2.35
CA SER A 87 14.19 -8.66 2.16
C SER A 87 14.03 -7.24 2.72
N GLU A 88 12.84 -6.66 2.63
CA GLU A 88 12.54 -5.35 3.20
C GLU A 88 12.43 -5.42 4.73
N ILE A 89 11.81 -6.47 5.27
CA ILE A 89 11.79 -6.73 6.72
C ILE A 89 13.22 -6.84 7.26
N ILE A 90 14.06 -7.68 6.64
CA ILE A 90 15.46 -7.87 7.04
C ILE A 90 16.23 -6.56 6.96
N ARG A 91 16.07 -5.78 5.89
CA ARG A 91 16.72 -4.47 5.71
C ARG A 91 16.37 -3.52 6.86
N ARG A 92 15.08 -3.35 7.17
CA ARG A 92 14.63 -2.47 8.25
C ARG A 92 15.12 -2.92 9.62
N LEU A 93 15.04 -4.21 9.91
CA LEU A 93 15.51 -4.76 11.19
C LEU A 93 17.04 -4.70 11.34
N ASN A 94 17.79 -4.67 10.22
CA ASN A 94 19.23 -4.43 10.26
C ASN A 94 19.61 -2.94 10.38
N ASN A 95 18.69 -2.02 10.04
CA ASN A 95 18.81 -0.58 10.20
C ASN A 95 17.95 -0.07 11.38
N PHE A 96 17.84 -0.87 12.44
CA PHE A 96 16.83 -0.65 13.49
C PHE A 96 16.94 0.70 14.21
N ASP A 97 18.15 1.23 14.40
CA ASP A 97 18.34 2.54 15.04
C ASP A 97 17.84 3.70 14.16
N GLU A 98 18.06 3.64 12.83
CA GLU A 98 17.52 4.63 11.89
C GLU A 98 15.98 4.61 11.89
N GLU A 99 15.39 3.40 11.92
CA GLU A 99 13.94 3.22 12.02
C GLU A 99 13.38 3.72 13.36
N ALA A 100 14.13 3.55 14.45
CA ALA A 100 13.77 4.07 15.77
C ALA A 100 13.84 5.60 15.82
N GLU A 101 14.88 6.22 15.25
CA GLU A 101 15.00 7.68 15.13
C GLU A 101 13.85 8.27 14.30
N HIS A 102 13.46 7.59 13.22
CA HIS A 102 12.28 7.98 12.46
C HIS A 102 11.00 7.90 13.31
N ALA A 103 10.79 6.81 14.04
CA ALA A 103 9.63 6.66 14.93
C ALA A 103 9.60 7.70 16.06
N ILE A 104 10.75 8.03 16.65
CA ILE A 104 10.92 9.09 17.65
C ILE A 104 10.47 10.44 17.08
N SER A 105 10.90 10.77 15.86
CA SER A 105 10.50 12.03 15.21
C SER A 105 8.99 12.13 14.95
N GLN A 106 8.34 11.02 14.56
CA GLN A 106 6.89 10.95 14.32
C GLN A 106 6.07 11.14 15.60
N LEU A 107 6.64 10.82 16.76
CA LEU A 107 6.03 11.03 18.07
C LEU A 107 6.30 12.45 18.62
N GLY A 108 6.98 13.32 17.87
CA GLY A 108 7.35 14.66 18.32
C GLY A 108 8.45 14.67 19.39
N LEU A 109 9.26 13.61 19.45
CA LEU A 109 10.32 13.41 20.42
C LEU A 109 11.70 13.59 19.76
N THR A 110 12.74 13.66 20.59
CA THR A 110 14.14 13.66 20.16
C THR A 110 14.89 12.47 20.75
N LYS A 111 16.01 12.07 20.15
CA LYS A 111 16.91 11.04 20.71
C LYS A 111 17.33 11.39 22.14
N GLN A 112 17.54 12.67 22.43
CA GLN A 112 17.92 13.14 23.76
C GLN A 112 16.86 12.81 24.82
N ASN A 113 15.56 12.89 24.48
CA ASN A 113 14.49 12.50 25.41
C ASN A 113 14.63 11.03 25.84
N VAL A 114 15.03 10.14 24.93
CA VAL A 114 15.24 8.72 25.23
C VAL A 114 16.48 8.54 26.10
N VAL A 115 17.59 9.20 25.75
CA VAL A 115 18.86 9.11 26.47
C VAL A 115 18.71 9.59 27.92
N ASP A 116 18.08 10.76 28.13
CA ASP A 116 17.89 11.35 29.45
C ASP A 116 17.02 10.47 30.34
N LYS A 117 15.89 9.99 29.79
CA LYS A 117 14.93 9.16 30.53
C LYS A 117 15.51 7.78 30.84
N PHE A 118 16.30 7.22 29.93
CA PHE A 118 17.01 5.96 30.17
C PHE A 118 18.05 6.12 31.28
N GLY A 119 18.89 7.17 31.22
CA GLY A 119 19.90 7.44 32.24
C GLY A 119 19.34 7.81 33.62
N ALA A 120 18.11 8.30 33.70
CA ALA A 120 17.43 8.57 34.96
C ALA A 120 16.92 7.29 35.67
N GLU A 121 16.66 6.22 34.93
CA GLU A 121 16.02 5.00 35.43
C GLU A 121 16.90 3.75 35.44
N MET A 122 18.07 3.82 34.80
CA MET A 122 19.02 2.72 34.61
C MET A 122 20.41 3.11 35.13
N ASP A 123 21.15 2.11 35.64
CA ASP A 123 22.52 2.32 36.16
C ASP A 123 23.58 2.48 35.06
N THR A 124 23.23 2.19 33.80
CA THR A 124 24.10 2.28 32.62
C THR A 124 23.60 3.33 31.64
N GLN A 125 24.50 3.91 30.86
CA GLN A 125 24.13 4.88 29.84
C GLN A 125 23.47 4.20 28.63
N TYR A 126 22.61 4.96 27.93
CA TYR A 126 22.04 4.51 26.66
C TYR A 126 23.15 4.23 25.64
N GLY A 127 23.10 3.06 24.98
CA GLY A 127 24.11 2.62 24.01
C GLY A 127 25.38 2.03 24.63
N GLU A 128 25.55 2.08 25.96
CA GLU A 128 26.73 1.51 26.64
C GLU A 128 26.73 -0.02 26.59
N LEU A 129 25.56 -0.64 26.78
CA LEU A 129 25.38 -2.09 26.71
C LEU A 129 24.83 -2.47 25.34
N LEU A 130 25.58 -3.29 24.60
CA LEU A 130 25.14 -3.88 23.33
C LEU A 130 25.10 -5.40 23.43
N TYR A 131 24.11 -6.01 22.78
CA TYR A 131 23.90 -7.47 22.81
C TYR A 131 24.54 -8.20 21.62
N SER A 132 25.29 -7.52 20.74
CA SER A 132 25.82 -8.06 19.48
C SER A 132 26.75 -9.27 19.65
N THR A 133 27.46 -9.36 20.77
CA THR A 133 28.33 -10.50 21.09
C THR A 133 27.65 -11.54 21.98
N ALA A 134 26.69 -11.11 22.80
CA ALA A 134 25.96 -11.95 23.74
C ALA A 134 24.87 -12.79 23.05
N VAL A 135 24.29 -12.28 21.97
CA VAL A 135 23.27 -12.95 21.17
C VAL A 135 23.76 -13.07 19.75
N ARG A 136 23.80 -14.31 19.23
CA ARG A 136 24.17 -14.60 17.84
C ARG A 136 23.13 -15.50 17.21
N MET A 137 22.76 -15.17 15.99
CA MET A 137 21.92 -16.04 15.18
C MET A 137 22.73 -17.25 14.69
N ASN A 138 22.05 -18.37 14.50
CA ASN A 138 22.67 -19.53 13.89
C ASN A 138 23.07 -19.17 12.44
N PRO A 139 24.35 -19.37 12.03
CA PRO A 139 24.82 -19.06 10.68
C PRO A 139 24.00 -19.72 9.54
N ILE A 140 23.40 -20.89 9.82
CA ILE A 140 22.49 -21.56 8.87
C ILE A 140 21.30 -20.68 8.52
N LEU A 141 20.79 -19.94 9.51
CA LEU A 141 19.64 -19.06 9.36
C LEU A 141 20.06 -17.69 8.83
N ALA A 142 21.11 -17.10 9.40
CA ALA A 142 21.65 -15.81 8.99
C ALA A 142 23.10 -15.64 9.44
N ASN A 143 23.97 -15.22 8.51
CA ASN A 143 25.40 -14.96 8.81
C ASN A 143 25.64 -13.60 9.46
N GLU A 144 24.81 -12.59 9.16
CA GLU A 144 24.95 -11.23 9.70
C GLU A 144 23.58 -10.68 10.08
N VAL A 145 23.37 -10.48 11.39
CA VAL A 145 22.19 -9.80 11.94
C VAL A 145 22.66 -8.63 12.79
N ARG A 146 22.25 -7.42 12.41
CA ARG A 146 22.65 -6.17 13.08
C ARG A 146 21.70 -5.75 14.20
N LEU A 147 20.49 -6.33 14.26
CA LEU A 147 19.49 -6.01 15.27
C LEU A 147 20.03 -6.06 16.71
N PHE A 148 20.84 -7.06 17.06
CA PHE A 148 21.40 -7.19 18.40
C PHE A 148 22.53 -6.19 18.71
N GLY A 149 23.07 -5.53 17.69
CA GLY A 149 24.03 -4.44 17.84
C GLY A 149 23.40 -3.05 17.83
N SER A 150 22.07 -2.94 17.66
CA SER A 150 21.37 -1.66 17.73
C SER A 150 21.36 -1.13 19.16
N GLU A 151 21.61 0.17 19.31
CA GLU A 151 21.53 0.88 20.60
C GLU A 151 20.10 0.79 21.16
N PHE A 152 19.11 1.04 20.30
CA PHE A 152 17.71 1.06 20.68
C PHE A 152 17.18 -0.33 21.06
N TYR A 153 17.46 -1.37 20.26
CA TYR A 153 17.03 -2.72 20.59
C TYR A 153 17.74 -3.25 21.84
N SER A 154 19.01 -2.91 22.04
CA SER A 154 19.74 -3.28 23.26
C SER A 154 19.17 -2.61 24.50
N ALA A 155 18.79 -1.33 24.42
CA ALA A 155 18.10 -0.62 25.51
C ALA A 155 16.78 -1.32 25.91
N ILE A 156 16.00 -1.78 24.92
CA ILE A 156 14.79 -2.58 25.17
C ILE A 156 15.11 -3.84 25.98
N LEU A 157 16.13 -4.60 25.56
CA LEU A 157 16.55 -5.83 26.24
C LEU A 157 17.03 -5.57 27.67
N SER A 158 17.79 -4.48 27.90
CA SER A 158 18.25 -4.09 29.23
C SER A 158 17.07 -3.83 30.18
N ILE A 159 16.05 -3.11 29.74
CA ILE A 159 14.85 -2.83 30.54
C ILE A 159 14.11 -4.12 30.89
N ILE A 160 13.90 -4.99 29.89
CA ILE A 160 13.23 -6.29 30.08
C ILE A 160 13.99 -7.14 31.09
N SER A 161 15.32 -7.08 31.10
CA SER A 161 16.15 -7.89 31.99
C SER A 161 16.15 -7.42 33.45
N CYS A 162 15.84 -6.14 33.70
CA CYS A 162 16.02 -5.52 35.02
C CYS A 162 14.73 -5.07 35.70
N LYS A 163 13.62 -4.87 34.97
CA LYS A 163 12.37 -4.29 35.52
C LYS A 163 11.23 -5.30 35.51
N GLU A 164 10.49 -5.42 36.62
CA GLU A 164 9.36 -6.36 36.75
C GLU A 164 8.14 -6.00 35.87
N ASN A 165 7.96 -4.73 35.51
CA ASN A 165 6.80 -4.22 34.74
C ASN A 165 7.12 -3.91 33.27
N ALA A 166 7.80 -4.84 32.57
CA ALA A 166 8.17 -4.68 31.16
C ALA A 166 7.32 -5.52 30.18
N ALA A 167 6.15 -6.02 30.59
CA ALA A 167 5.38 -7.00 29.81
C ALA A 167 4.99 -6.51 28.40
N ASN A 168 4.57 -5.24 28.26
CA ASN A 168 4.24 -4.66 26.95
C ASN A 168 5.47 -4.55 26.05
N LEU A 169 6.56 -4.03 26.61
CA LEU A 169 7.83 -3.90 25.91
C LEU A 169 8.39 -5.26 25.47
N GLN A 170 8.23 -6.28 26.30
CA GLN A 170 8.57 -7.67 25.97
C GLN A 170 7.76 -8.22 24.80
N ARG A 171 6.47 -7.87 24.69
CA ARG A 171 5.65 -8.25 23.52
C ARG A 171 6.19 -7.62 22.23
N TYR A 172 6.57 -6.34 22.24
CA TYR A 172 7.18 -5.68 21.07
C TYR A 172 8.54 -6.28 20.71
N ALA A 173 9.43 -6.47 21.70
CA ALA A 173 10.72 -7.11 21.50
C ALA A 173 10.58 -8.50 20.87
N GLY A 174 9.64 -9.30 21.38
CA GLY A 174 9.28 -10.61 20.84
C GLY A 174 8.72 -10.55 19.42
N ALA A 175 7.89 -9.56 19.11
CA ALA A 175 7.36 -9.35 17.76
C ALA A 175 8.48 -9.06 16.74
N PHE A 176 9.45 -8.20 17.06
CA PHE A 176 10.60 -7.94 16.18
C PHE A 176 11.46 -9.20 15.95
N LEU A 177 11.68 -10.01 17.00
CA LEU A 177 12.40 -11.28 16.85
C LEU A 177 11.64 -12.26 15.99
N GLN A 178 10.33 -12.41 16.19
CA GLN A 178 9.50 -13.29 15.38
C GLN A 178 9.53 -12.88 13.91
N LEU A 179 9.51 -11.58 13.60
CA LEU A 179 9.61 -11.08 12.23
C LEU A 179 11.00 -11.36 11.62
N LEU A 180 12.07 -11.10 12.37
CA LEU A 180 13.43 -11.38 11.93
C LEU A 180 13.62 -12.87 11.62
N VAL A 181 13.23 -13.74 12.56
CA VAL A 181 13.33 -15.19 12.42
C VAL A 181 12.43 -15.68 11.28
N GLY A 182 11.21 -15.15 11.16
CA GLY A 182 10.29 -15.49 10.08
C GLY A 182 10.83 -15.13 8.70
N ALA A 183 11.39 -13.93 8.55
CA ALA A 183 11.95 -13.47 7.26
C ALA A 183 13.18 -14.27 6.84
N HIS A 184 14.14 -14.49 7.75
CA HIS A 184 15.31 -15.33 7.46
C HIS A 184 14.95 -16.81 7.29
N GLY A 185 13.99 -17.32 8.06
CA GLY A 185 13.53 -18.70 7.93
C GLY A 185 12.86 -18.96 6.58
N GLN A 186 12.07 -18.00 6.09
CA GLN A 186 11.46 -18.10 4.77
C GLN A 186 12.50 -18.05 3.65
N ASP A 187 13.54 -17.24 3.80
CA ASP A 187 14.66 -17.21 2.87
C ASP A 187 15.39 -18.57 2.81
N LEU A 188 15.62 -19.19 3.97
CA LEU A 188 16.22 -20.52 4.06
C LEU A 188 15.33 -21.59 3.41
N VAL A 189 14.03 -21.61 3.74
CA VAL A 189 13.08 -22.58 3.17
C VAL A 189 12.96 -22.41 1.66
N GLN A 190 12.94 -21.17 1.15
CA GLN A 190 12.95 -20.91 -0.28
C GLN A 190 14.21 -21.49 -0.94
N ARG A 191 15.39 -21.24 -0.38
CA ARG A 191 16.65 -21.83 -0.88
C ARG A 191 16.62 -23.34 -0.87
N LEU A 192 16.19 -23.97 0.23
CA LEU A 192 16.06 -25.43 0.33
C LEU A 192 15.11 -26.03 -0.72
N ASN A 193 14.02 -25.32 -1.07
CA ASN A 193 13.07 -25.78 -2.08
C ASN A 193 13.55 -25.55 -3.52
N GLN A 194 14.36 -24.50 -3.77
CA GLN A 194 14.88 -24.17 -5.11
C GLN A 194 16.19 -24.89 -5.43
N GLU A 195 17.02 -25.12 -4.42
CA GLU A 195 18.37 -25.69 -4.51
C GLU A 195 18.44 -27.02 -3.77
N LEU A 196 17.35 -27.81 -3.80
CA LEU A 196 17.28 -29.11 -3.14
C LEU A 196 18.40 -30.06 -3.61
N PHE A 197 18.75 -29.95 -4.89
CA PHE A 197 19.87 -30.63 -5.51
C PHE A 197 20.80 -29.60 -6.15
N GLU A 198 22.11 -29.72 -5.92
CA GLU A 198 23.11 -28.87 -6.59
C GLU A 198 23.17 -29.13 -8.11
N ALA A 199 22.80 -30.35 -8.53
CA ALA A 199 22.62 -30.74 -9.92
C ALA A 199 21.66 -31.93 -10.01
N ALA A 200 20.77 -31.93 -11.00
CA ALA A 200 19.90 -33.05 -11.34
C ALA A 200 19.75 -33.16 -12.87
N PRO A 201 19.57 -34.37 -13.45
CA PRO A 201 19.30 -34.52 -14.88
C PRO A 201 17.88 -34.08 -15.26
N ASP A 202 17.74 -33.18 -16.23
CA ASP A 202 16.44 -32.64 -16.71
C ASP A 202 15.48 -33.70 -17.27
N ASN A 203 15.99 -34.88 -17.65
CA ASN A 203 15.21 -35.94 -18.26
C ASN A 203 14.59 -36.92 -17.24
N ILE A 204 14.73 -36.68 -15.93
CA ILE A 204 14.20 -37.55 -14.87
C ILE A 204 13.16 -36.76 -14.04
N PRO A 205 11.85 -36.91 -14.33
CA PRO A 205 10.78 -36.11 -13.71
C PRO A 205 10.62 -36.24 -12.18
N ILE A 206 11.13 -37.32 -11.57
CA ILE A 206 10.97 -37.57 -10.12
C ILE A 206 11.65 -36.48 -9.26
N PHE A 207 12.63 -35.77 -9.80
CA PHE A 207 13.31 -34.68 -9.08
C PHE A 207 12.46 -33.42 -9.01
N ASP A 208 11.49 -33.23 -9.92
CA ASP A 208 10.54 -32.13 -9.87
C ASP A 208 9.50 -32.34 -8.75
N ASP A 209 9.09 -33.60 -8.51
CA ASP A 209 8.06 -33.99 -7.53
C ASP A 209 8.46 -33.76 -6.06
N VAL A 210 9.75 -33.60 -5.78
CA VAL A 210 10.29 -33.36 -4.44
C VAL A 210 10.58 -31.87 -4.16
N SER A 211 10.40 -31.00 -5.15
CA SER A 211 10.47 -29.54 -4.95
C SER A 211 9.29 -29.05 -4.10
N GLY A 212 9.53 -28.07 -3.21
CA GLY A 212 8.46 -27.50 -2.37
C GLY A 212 8.06 -28.34 -1.15
N MET A 213 8.85 -29.37 -0.78
CA MET A 213 8.60 -30.21 0.39
C MET A 213 8.70 -29.47 1.72
N PHE A 214 9.53 -28.43 1.81
CA PHE A 214 9.71 -27.67 3.03
C PHE A 214 8.73 -26.51 3.08
N LYS A 215 8.01 -26.36 4.20
CA LYS A 215 7.14 -25.21 4.46
C LYS A 215 7.41 -24.69 5.86
N LEU A 216 7.43 -23.37 5.98
CA LEU A 216 7.52 -22.72 7.27
C LEU A 216 6.10 -22.54 7.81
N GLU A 217 5.85 -22.99 9.03
CA GLU A 217 4.57 -22.78 9.69
C GLU A 217 4.57 -21.41 10.39
N PHE A 218 3.96 -20.41 9.74
CA PHE A 218 3.90 -19.04 10.26
C PHE A 218 2.85 -18.83 11.35
N SER A 219 2.08 -19.86 11.70
CA SER A 219 1.08 -19.81 12.79
C SER A 219 1.64 -19.26 14.12
N ARG A 220 2.96 -19.28 14.30
CA ARG A 220 3.68 -18.68 15.43
C ARG A 220 4.59 -17.48 15.07
N ALA A 221 5.05 -17.36 13.83
CA ALA A 221 5.98 -16.30 13.43
C ALA A 221 5.20 -15.07 12.93
N GLY A 222 5.12 -14.03 13.76
CA GLY A 222 4.43 -12.78 13.42
C GLY A 222 3.03 -12.65 14.02
N LEU A 223 2.52 -13.69 14.72
CA LEU A 223 1.24 -13.63 15.42
C LEU A 223 1.22 -12.53 16.49
N THR A 224 2.31 -12.38 17.26
CA THR A 224 2.39 -11.33 18.28
C THR A 224 2.41 -9.95 17.63
N ALA A 225 3.13 -9.79 16.52
CA ALA A 225 3.12 -8.55 15.74
C ALA A 225 1.72 -8.22 15.22
N LEU A 226 1.00 -9.23 14.71
CA LEU A 226 -0.38 -9.08 14.25
C LEU A 226 -1.31 -8.62 15.36
N GLU A 227 -1.25 -9.28 16.51
CA GLU A 227 -2.10 -8.93 17.66
C GLU A 227 -1.85 -7.50 18.12
N LEU A 228 -0.58 -7.09 18.21
CA LEU A 228 -0.21 -5.73 18.58
C LEU A 228 -0.69 -4.69 17.56
N LEU A 229 -0.77 -5.05 16.28
CA LEU A 229 -1.26 -4.16 15.22
C LEU A 229 -2.78 -4.11 15.15
N LEU A 230 -3.50 -5.22 15.33
CA LEU A 230 -4.95 -5.25 15.28
C LEU A 230 -5.61 -4.73 16.56
N GLU A 231 -4.92 -4.80 17.70
CA GLU A 231 -5.36 -4.15 18.93
C GLU A 231 -5.50 -2.64 18.72
N LYS A 232 -6.50 -2.03 19.39
CA LYS A 232 -6.64 -0.56 19.41
C LYS A 232 -5.32 0.07 19.85
N LYS A 233 -4.88 1.11 19.14
CA LYS A 233 -3.64 1.84 19.44
C LYS A 233 -3.63 2.20 20.93
N ARG A 234 -2.63 1.68 21.66
CA ARG A 234 -2.44 2.02 23.07
C ARG A 234 -1.91 3.44 23.18
N GLU A 235 -2.41 4.17 24.16
CA GLU A 235 -1.89 5.48 24.53
C GLU A 235 -0.84 5.26 25.62
N TYR A 236 0.36 5.78 25.38
CA TYR A 236 1.47 5.76 26.32
C TYR A 236 1.80 7.19 26.70
N ASP A 237 2.08 7.42 27.98
CA ASP A 237 2.57 8.71 28.45
C ASP A 237 4.06 8.85 28.11
N THR A 238 4.35 9.52 27.00
CA THR A 238 5.71 9.72 26.52
C THR A 238 6.47 10.79 27.30
N VAL A 239 5.78 11.66 28.03
CA VAL A 239 6.37 12.78 28.77
C VAL A 239 6.63 12.38 30.21
N ASP A 240 5.58 12.08 30.96
CA ASP A 240 5.61 11.84 32.41
C ASP A 240 5.61 10.34 32.78
N GLY A 241 5.40 9.45 31.80
CA GLY A 241 5.42 8.00 32.01
C GLY A 241 6.79 7.42 32.34
N THR A 242 6.91 6.10 32.43
CA THR A 242 8.21 5.43 32.65
C THR A 242 9.04 5.32 31.37
N ILE A 243 10.33 4.99 31.47
CA ILE A 243 11.14 4.61 30.30
C ILE A 243 10.53 3.42 29.55
N SER A 244 9.87 2.49 30.25
CA SER A 244 9.16 1.36 29.63
C SER A 244 7.99 1.85 28.77
N ASP A 245 7.25 2.87 29.23
CA ASP A 245 6.17 3.49 28.45
C ASP A 245 6.71 4.21 27.22
N LEU A 246 7.79 4.98 27.38
CA LEU A 246 8.44 5.67 26.27
C LEU A 246 8.94 4.69 25.20
N LEU A 247 9.69 3.65 25.60
CA LEU A 247 10.19 2.64 24.66
C LEU A 247 9.06 1.81 24.05
N SER A 248 7.96 1.57 24.78
CA SER A 248 6.77 0.90 24.24
C SER A 248 6.06 1.75 23.18
N ALA A 249 5.95 3.07 23.40
CA ALA A 249 5.38 4.00 22.43
C ALA A 249 6.18 4.02 21.12
N ILE A 250 7.52 4.14 21.24
CA ILE A 250 8.43 4.13 20.09
C ILE A 250 8.38 2.77 19.39
N SER A 251 8.39 1.66 20.14
CA SER A 251 8.30 0.30 19.57
C SER A 251 6.98 0.06 18.84
N GLN A 252 5.87 0.59 19.36
CA GLN A 252 4.58 0.51 18.69
C GLN A 252 4.61 1.27 17.35
N GLN A 253 5.14 2.48 17.34
CA GLN A 253 5.25 3.30 16.13
C GLN A 253 6.21 2.66 15.10
N LEU A 254 7.33 2.10 15.55
CA LEU A 254 8.27 1.37 14.70
C LEU A 254 7.61 0.13 14.07
N LEU A 255 6.86 -0.65 14.85
CA LEU A 255 6.13 -1.80 14.34
C LEU A 255 5.10 -1.39 13.27
N GLU A 256 4.35 -0.30 13.50
CA GLU A 256 3.43 0.26 12.49
C GLU A 256 4.15 0.68 11.21
N ASN A 257 5.32 1.31 11.32
CA ASN A 257 6.14 1.74 10.18
C ASN A 257 6.63 0.55 9.34
N VAL A 258 7.10 -0.52 10.00
CA VAL A 258 7.49 -1.76 9.30
C VAL A 258 6.31 -2.30 8.50
N PHE A 259 5.16 -2.50 9.14
CA PHE A 259 3.99 -3.10 8.47
C PHE A 259 3.33 -2.21 7.42
N THR A 260 3.42 -0.90 7.55
CA THR A 260 2.99 0.05 6.51
C THR A 260 3.75 -0.15 5.19
N THR A 261 4.92 -0.77 5.22
CA THR A 261 5.70 -1.02 4.00
C THR A 261 5.67 -2.47 3.53
N VAL A 262 5.39 -3.40 4.45
CA VAL A 262 5.44 -4.84 4.13
C VAL A 262 4.07 -5.46 3.92
N LEU A 263 2.97 -4.86 4.41
CA LEU A 263 1.62 -5.41 4.25
C LEU A 263 1.19 -5.49 2.79
N ASP A 264 1.05 -6.71 2.32
CA ASP A 264 0.58 -7.03 0.97
C ASP A 264 -0.95 -7.16 0.91
N TYR A 265 -1.66 -6.07 1.20
CA TYR A 265 -3.13 -6.03 1.12
C TYR A 265 -3.67 -6.30 -0.30
N GLN A 266 -2.84 -6.12 -1.32
CA GLN A 266 -3.15 -6.46 -2.70
C GLN A 266 -3.46 -7.96 -2.84
N SER A 267 -2.61 -8.83 -2.28
CA SER A 267 -2.85 -10.29 -2.30
C SER A 267 -4.20 -10.70 -1.69
N LEU A 268 -4.70 -9.97 -0.69
CA LEU A 268 -6.01 -10.22 -0.10
C LEU A 268 -7.12 -9.98 -1.12
N ILE A 269 -7.09 -8.84 -1.82
CA ILE A 269 -8.07 -8.52 -2.86
C ILE A 269 -7.96 -9.51 -4.01
N ASP A 270 -6.75 -9.77 -4.51
CA ASP A 270 -6.51 -10.67 -5.64
C ASP A 270 -7.04 -12.09 -5.37
N SER A 271 -6.81 -12.60 -4.17
CA SER A 271 -7.27 -13.94 -3.78
C SER A 271 -8.78 -14.03 -3.54
N HIS A 272 -9.45 -12.90 -3.24
CA HIS A 272 -10.86 -12.88 -2.85
C HIS A 272 -11.81 -12.32 -3.90
N PHE A 273 -11.33 -11.49 -4.83
CA PHE A 273 -12.18 -10.77 -5.78
C PHE A 273 -13.07 -11.72 -6.60
N ARG A 274 -12.52 -12.86 -7.03
CA ARG A 274 -13.25 -13.89 -7.79
C ARG A 274 -14.51 -14.41 -7.08
N TYR A 275 -14.56 -14.34 -5.75
CA TYR A 275 -15.71 -14.84 -5.00
C TYR A 275 -16.92 -13.91 -5.11
N LEU A 276 -16.75 -12.67 -5.59
CA LEU A 276 -17.88 -11.80 -5.96
C LEU A 276 -18.78 -12.45 -7.01
N PHE A 277 -18.25 -13.33 -7.87
CA PHE A 277 -19.01 -14.04 -8.91
C PHE A 277 -19.74 -15.29 -8.42
N SER A 278 -19.48 -15.77 -7.20
CA SER A 278 -19.95 -17.09 -6.74
C SER A 278 -20.66 -17.07 -5.37
N PRO A 279 -21.65 -16.19 -5.13
CA PRO A 279 -22.33 -16.14 -3.82
C PRO A 279 -23.10 -17.42 -3.47
N LYS A 280 -23.64 -18.15 -4.46
CA LYS A 280 -24.39 -19.39 -4.23
C LYS A 280 -23.56 -20.47 -3.54
N THR A 281 -22.29 -20.63 -3.95
CA THR A 281 -21.40 -21.69 -3.45
C THR A 281 -20.45 -21.19 -2.37
N GLU A 282 -20.05 -19.91 -2.41
CA GLU A 282 -18.98 -19.34 -1.58
C GLU A 282 -19.46 -18.11 -0.78
N TRP A 283 -20.65 -18.19 -0.20
CA TRP A 283 -21.33 -17.09 0.52
C TRP A 283 -20.45 -16.38 1.57
N ALA A 284 -19.66 -17.14 2.33
CA ALA A 284 -18.79 -16.57 3.36
C ALA A 284 -17.71 -15.68 2.76
N LYS A 285 -17.09 -16.09 1.64
CA LYS A 285 -16.05 -15.31 0.96
C LYS A 285 -16.64 -14.14 0.18
N PHE A 286 -17.79 -14.36 -0.46
CA PHE A 286 -18.58 -13.30 -1.09
C PHE A 286 -18.91 -12.17 -0.11
N SER A 287 -19.55 -12.49 1.02
CA SER A 287 -19.98 -11.48 2.01
C SER A 287 -18.80 -10.77 2.67
N LYS A 288 -17.67 -11.46 2.90
CA LYS A 288 -16.41 -10.84 3.34
C LYS A 288 -15.96 -9.72 2.41
N MET A 289 -15.92 -10.01 1.10
CA MET A 289 -15.46 -9.05 0.10
C MET A 289 -16.43 -7.87 -0.03
N VAL A 290 -17.74 -8.11 -0.02
CA VAL A 290 -18.75 -7.04 -0.05
C VAL A 290 -18.59 -6.09 1.13
N VAL A 291 -18.49 -6.64 2.36
CA VAL A 291 -18.33 -5.84 3.58
C VAL A 291 -17.00 -5.07 3.55
N PHE A 292 -15.93 -5.71 3.10
CA PHE A 292 -14.62 -5.09 2.97
C PHE A 292 -14.63 -3.90 2.01
N LEU A 293 -15.18 -4.05 0.80
CA LEU A 293 -15.24 -2.96 -0.20
C LEU A 293 -16.08 -1.78 0.30
N ARG A 294 -17.17 -2.03 1.06
CA ARG A 294 -17.96 -0.97 1.70
C ARG A 294 -17.17 -0.23 2.78
N ALA A 295 -16.47 -0.95 3.64
CA ALA A 295 -15.61 -0.35 4.66
C ALA A 295 -14.47 0.45 4.05
N THR A 296 -13.89 -0.08 2.97
CA THR A 296 -12.82 0.57 2.19
C THR A 296 -13.31 1.92 1.67
N ARG A 297 -14.48 1.95 1.02
CA ARG A 297 -15.07 3.19 0.50
C ARG A 297 -15.38 4.19 1.60
N GLU A 298 -16.06 3.78 2.67
CA GLU A 298 -16.42 4.68 3.77
C GLU A 298 -15.17 5.28 4.42
N TYR A 299 -14.13 4.47 4.61
CA TYR A 299 -12.86 4.96 5.14
C TYR A 299 -12.22 6.02 4.22
N ILE A 300 -12.15 5.79 2.90
CA ILE A 300 -11.59 6.78 1.96
C ILE A 300 -12.36 8.11 2.03
N ILE A 301 -13.70 8.05 2.10
CA ILE A 301 -14.55 9.25 2.17
C ILE A 301 -14.28 10.00 3.48
N LYS A 302 -14.32 9.30 4.63
CA LYS A 302 -14.05 9.92 5.94
C LYS A 302 -12.68 10.54 6.02
N GLN A 303 -11.66 9.96 5.40
CA GLN A 303 -10.32 10.55 5.42
C GLN A 303 -10.25 11.92 4.76
N LEU A 304 -11.02 12.14 3.71
CA LEU A 304 -11.13 13.46 3.09
C LEU A 304 -11.87 14.44 3.99
N GLU A 305 -12.92 13.99 4.66
CA GLU A 305 -13.68 14.81 5.62
C GLU A 305 -12.81 15.17 6.85
N ASP A 306 -12.06 14.21 7.39
CA ASP A 306 -11.19 14.34 8.55
C ASP A 306 -9.90 15.13 8.25
N ALA A 307 -9.44 15.15 6.99
CA ALA A 307 -8.31 15.97 6.56
C ALA A 307 -8.57 17.47 6.73
N GLY A 308 -9.83 17.88 6.96
CA GLY A 308 -10.23 19.25 7.26
C GLY A 308 -10.08 20.18 6.06
N GLY A 309 -9.55 21.38 6.29
CA GLY A 309 -9.27 22.32 5.20
C GLY A 309 -8.12 21.81 4.35
N LEU A 310 -8.40 21.48 3.08
CA LEU A 310 -7.35 21.12 2.13
C LEU A 310 -6.26 22.19 2.11
N PRO A 311 -4.97 21.82 2.04
CA PRO A 311 -3.90 22.78 1.93
C PRO A 311 -4.07 23.60 0.65
N ASN A 312 -3.72 24.88 0.70
CA ASN A 312 -3.77 25.79 -0.46
C ASN A 312 -2.63 25.57 -1.47
N ASN A 313 -1.95 24.42 -1.41
CA ASN A 313 -0.84 24.07 -2.27
C ASN A 313 -0.79 22.55 -2.49
N GLY A 314 -0.15 22.11 -3.58
CA GLY A 314 0.00 20.71 -3.94
C GLY A 314 0.05 20.51 -5.45
N TYR A 315 0.22 19.27 -5.91
CA TYR A 315 0.35 18.98 -7.34
C TYR A 315 -0.88 19.39 -8.17
N TYR A 316 -2.08 19.28 -7.61
CA TYR A 316 -3.31 19.71 -8.30
C TYR A 316 -3.43 21.23 -8.37
N HIS A 317 -2.91 21.96 -7.36
CA HIS A 317 -2.85 23.43 -7.38
C HIS A 317 -1.86 23.91 -8.45
N ASP A 318 -0.74 23.21 -8.61
CA ASP A 318 0.29 23.57 -9.60
C ASP A 318 -0.29 23.55 -11.04
N LEU A 319 -1.32 22.75 -11.33
CA LEU A 319 -1.94 22.69 -12.66
C LEU A 319 -2.55 24.01 -13.13
N GLN A 320 -2.95 24.91 -12.23
CA GLN A 320 -3.42 26.25 -12.61
C GLN A 320 -2.35 27.01 -13.43
N ARG A 321 -1.08 26.74 -13.15
CA ARG A 321 0.06 27.37 -13.84
C ARG A 321 0.21 26.89 -15.29
N CYS A 322 -0.46 25.83 -15.70
CA CYS A 322 -0.45 25.38 -17.10
C CYS A 322 -0.95 26.50 -18.04
N ALA A 323 -1.96 27.27 -17.62
CA ALA A 323 -2.47 28.41 -18.39
C ALA A 323 -1.41 29.51 -18.54
N GLU A 324 -0.68 29.85 -17.47
CA GLU A 324 0.42 30.83 -17.48
C GLU A 324 1.58 30.37 -18.38
N LEU A 325 1.75 29.06 -18.50
CA LEU A 325 2.82 28.43 -19.25
C LEU A 325 2.41 28.05 -20.69
N ASP A 326 1.23 28.42 -21.18
CA ASP A 326 0.73 28.05 -22.52
C ASP A 326 0.74 26.52 -22.76
N ILE A 327 0.39 25.80 -21.69
CA ILE A 327 0.25 24.35 -21.65
C ILE A 327 -1.25 24.02 -21.62
N GLU A 328 -1.71 23.29 -22.64
CA GLU A 328 -3.04 22.68 -22.68
C GLU A 328 -3.01 21.35 -21.92
N ILE A 329 -3.94 21.18 -20.98
CA ILE A 329 -4.16 19.91 -20.29
C ILE A 329 -5.04 19.02 -21.19
N GLY A 330 -4.44 18.05 -21.86
CA GLY A 330 -5.10 17.27 -22.90
C GLY A 330 -5.87 16.05 -22.40
N ALA A 331 -5.38 15.43 -21.33
CA ALA A 331 -5.99 14.23 -20.73
C ALA A 331 -5.58 14.12 -19.27
N ILE A 332 -6.45 13.59 -18.42
CA ILE A 332 -6.11 13.26 -17.02
C ILE A 332 -6.53 11.83 -16.72
N GLY A 333 -5.55 11.03 -16.32
CA GLY A 333 -5.76 9.72 -15.71
C GLY A 333 -5.38 9.74 -14.23
N THR A 334 -5.98 8.85 -13.45
CA THR A 334 -5.58 8.68 -12.05
C THR A 334 -5.72 7.24 -11.57
N ALA A 335 -4.80 6.84 -10.70
CA ALA A 335 -4.86 5.62 -9.91
C ALA A 335 -5.52 5.86 -8.53
N ASN A 336 -5.86 7.11 -8.20
CA ASN A 336 -6.46 7.50 -6.94
C ASN A 336 -7.98 7.37 -6.99
N TYR A 337 -8.59 7.15 -5.83
CA TYR A 337 -10.02 6.83 -5.73
C TYR A 337 -10.93 8.05 -5.55
N ASN A 338 -10.37 9.19 -5.13
CA ASN A 338 -11.12 10.40 -4.86
C ASN A 338 -11.07 11.37 -6.05
N SER A 339 -11.95 12.37 -6.02
CA SER A 339 -12.05 13.41 -7.05
C SER A 339 -11.40 14.73 -6.63
N LEU A 340 -10.26 14.68 -5.93
CA LEU A 340 -9.59 15.88 -5.43
C LEU A 340 -9.16 16.82 -6.56
N VAL A 341 -8.66 16.28 -7.67
CA VAL A 341 -8.22 17.11 -8.80
C VAL A 341 -9.39 17.88 -9.42
N GLU A 342 -10.56 17.26 -9.56
CA GLU A 342 -11.78 17.90 -10.07
C GLU A 342 -12.37 18.92 -9.09
N ASN A 343 -12.24 18.68 -7.78
CA ASN A 343 -12.70 19.62 -6.77
C ASN A 343 -11.81 20.85 -6.71
N ILE A 344 -10.49 20.67 -6.69
CA ILE A 344 -9.53 21.77 -6.65
C ILE A 344 -9.59 22.59 -7.94
N SER A 345 -9.76 21.96 -9.11
CA SER A 345 -9.90 22.71 -10.37
C SER A 345 -11.13 23.59 -10.39
N ARG A 346 -12.26 23.10 -9.83
CA ARG A 346 -13.49 23.87 -9.67
C ARG A 346 -13.34 25.01 -8.66
N ASP A 347 -12.66 24.77 -7.55
CA ASP A 347 -12.44 25.77 -6.50
C ASP A 347 -11.50 26.89 -6.97
N LEU A 348 -10.51 26.57 -7.80
CA LEU A 348 -9.55 27.51 -8.38
C LEU A 348 -9.96 28.09 -9.74
N ASP A 349 -11.15 27.72 -10.24
CA ASP A 349 -11.75 28.21 -11.48
C ASP A 349 -10.84 28.01 -12.72
N PHE A 350 -10.36 26.79 -12.92
CA PHE A 350 -9.67 26.40 -14.16
C PHE A 350 -10.19 25.09 -14.75
N ASP A 351 -10.16 25.00 -16.07
CA ASP A 351 -10.70 23.87 -16.81
C ASP A 351 -9.71 22.69 -16.84
N ILE A 352 -10.26 21.50 -16.62
CA ILE A 352 -9.58 20.22 -16.85
C ILE A 352 -10.47 19.30 -17.69
N PRO A 353 -9.88 18.38 -18.48
CA PRO A 353 -10.66 17.34 -19.15
C PRO A 353 -11.25 16.36 -18.13
N ALA A 354 -12.16 15.50 -18.60
CA ALA A 354 -12.71 14.43 -17.77
C ALA A 354 -11.59 13.53 -17.21
N VAL A 355 -11.71 13.16 -15.93
CA VAL A 355 -10.72 12.35 -15.24
C VAL A 355 -11.04 10.87 -15.40
N HIS A 356 -10.05 10.10 -15.85
CA HIS A 356 -10.16 8.65 -16.01
C HIS A 356 -9.60 7.90 -14.79
N HIS A 357 -10.49 7.39 -13.93
CA HIS A 357 -10.11 6.58 -12.77
C HIS A 357 -9.84 5.11 -13.15
N LEU A 358 -8.56 4.76 -13.28
CA LEU A 358 -8.14 3.43 -13.75
C LEU A 358 -8.26 2.32 -12.69
N ASN A 359 -8.33 2.69 -11.42
CA ASN A 359 -8.52 1.78 -10.29
C ASN A 359 -9.96 1.82 -9.73
N GLY A 360 -10.87 2.51 -10.45
CA GLY A 360 -12.17 2.90 -9.92
C GLY A 360 -12.08 4.08 -8.96
N GLY A 361 -13.22 4.51 -8.43
CA GLY A 361 -13.33 5.65 -7.53
C GLY A 361 -14.44 5.50 -6.50
N VAL A 362 -14.52 6.44 -5.56
CA VAL A 362 -15.54 6.46 -4.50
C VAL A 362 -16.98 6.61 -5.04
N CYS A 363 -17.12 7.05 -6.29
CA CYS A 363 -18.40 7.12 -6.99
C CYS A 363 -18.69 5.88 -7.84
N ASP A 364 -17.75 4.94 -7.98
CA ASP A 364 -17.92 3.77 -8.84
C ASP A 364 -18.44 2.55 -8.07
N TYR A 365 -19.39 1.86 -8.69
CA TYR A 365 -20.02 0.67 -8.15
C TYR A 365 -20.04 -0.45 -9.19
N TYR A 366 -19.66 -1.64 -8.76
CA TYR A 366 -19.60 -2.83 -9.55
C TYR A 366 -20.76 -3.77 -9.25
N ASN A 367 -21.42 -4.22 -10.31
CA ASN A 367 -22.42 -5.27 -10.27
C ASN A 367 -21.77 -6.62 -10.63
N PRO A 368 -21.47 -7.50 -9.67
CA PRO A 368 -20.81 -8.77 -9.94
C PRO A 368 -21.70 -9.79 -10.67
N TYR A 369 -23.03 -9.61 -10.68
CA TYR A 369 -23.92 -10.48 -11.43
C TYR A 369 -23.93 -10.15 -12.93
N LYS A 370 -24.01 -8.85 -13.27
CA LYS A 370 -24.00 -8.37 -14.66
C LYS A 370 -22.60 -8.11 -15.21
N ASN A 371 -21.61 -8.07 -14.32
CA ASN A 371 -20.24 -7.71 -14.65
C ASN A 371 -20.12 -6.32 -15.31
N SER A 372 -20.77 -5.33 -14.69
CA SER A 372 -20.85 -3.94 -15.17
C SER A 372 -20.43 -2.96 -14.08
N VAL A 373 -19.89 -1.81 -14.49
CA VAL A 373 -19.55 -0.72 -13.57
C VAL A 373 -20.45 0.47 -13.87
N ILE A 374 -21.00 1.09 -12.82
CA ILE A 374 -21.77 2.33 -12.89
C ILE A 374 -21.11 3.38 -12.00
N SER A 375 -21.28 4.65 -12.34
CA SER A 375 -20.84 5.77 -11.52
C SER A 375 -22.06 6.50 -10.98
N CYS A 376 -22.14 6.65 -9.65
CA CYS A 376 -23.23 7.30 -8.94
C CYS A 376 -22.66 8.46 -8.10
N ALA A 377 -23.29 9.64 -8.21
CA ALA A 377 -22.85 10.81 -7.46
C ALA A 377 -23.12 10.64 -5.96
N THR A 378 -24.28 10.08 -5.61
CA THR A 378 -24.64 9.76 -4.23
C THR A 378 -24.96 8.28 -4.06
N GLU A 379 -24.93 7.80 -2.81
CA GLU A 379 -25.18 6.39 -2.50
C GLU A 379 -26.65 6.01 -2.68
N GLU A 380 -27.57 6.98 -2.61
CA GLU A 380 -29.00 6.77 -2.86
C GLU A 380 -29.31 6.45 -4.33
N ASP A 381 -28.45 6.88 -5.26
CA ASP A 381 -28.60 6.62 -6.69
C ASP A 381 -28.19 5.19 -7.07
N VAL A 382 -27.56 4.45 -6.16
CA VAL A 382 -27.08 3.09 -6.42
C VAL A 382 -28.28 2.13 -6.49
N PRO A 383 -28.45 1.38 -7.59
CA PRO A 383 -29.58 0.46 -7.71
C PRO A 383 -29.55 -0.63 -6.63
N THR A 384 -30.70 -0.88 -6.03
CA THR A 384 -30.86 -1.80 -4.89
C THR A 384 -31.51 -3.14 -5.26
N ASP A 385 -31.94 -3.29 -6.51
CA ASP A 385 -32.52 -4.54 -7.05
C ASP A 385 -31.50 -5.69 -7.10
N GLN A 386 -30.22 -5.34 -7.19
CA GLN A 386 -29.08 -6.24 -7.15
C GLN A 386 -28.00 -5.70 -6.21
N ILE A 387 -27.09 -6.58 -5.79
CA ILE A 387 -25.95 -6.17 -4.97
C ILE A 387 -24.97 -5.43 -5.86
N HIS A 388 -24.78 -4.14 -5.58
CA HIS A 388 -23.68 -3.35 -6.09
C HIS A 388 -22.65 -3.17 -4.96
N VAL A 389 -21.37 -3.33 -5.30
CA VAL A 389 -20.25 -3.14 -4.38
C VAL A 389 -19.40 -1.97 -4.84
N PRO A 390 -18.79 -1.19 -3.94
CA PRO A 390 -17.81 -0.18 -4.35
C PRO A 390 -16.73 -0.78 -5.24
N PHE A 391 -16.42 -0.11 -6.34
CA PHE A 391 -15.42 -0.56 -7.28
C PHE A 391 -14.07 0.12 -6.98
N ILE A 392 -13.30 -0.53 -6.11
CA ILE A 392 -12.00 -0.06 -5.63
C ILE A 392 -11.00 -1.19 -5.90
N LEU A 393 -10.07 -0.98 -6.83
CA LEU A 393 -9.04 -1.94 -7.21
C LEU A 393 -7.66 -1.53 -6.70
N THR A 394 -6.88 -2.51 -6.27
CA THR A 394 -5.45 -2.32 -5.95
C THR A 394 -4.56 -2.41 -7.18
N GLN A 395 -3.29 -2.02 -7.02
CA GLN A 395 -2.25 -2.25 -8.01
C GLN A 395 -2.02 -3.76 -8.20
N SER A 396 -2.77 -4.42 -9.07
CA SER A 396 -2.71 -5.88 -9.28
C SER A 396 -2.31 -6.28 -10.70
N GLY A 397 -1.53 -7.36 -10.79
CA GLY A 397 -1.11 -7.96 -12.07
C GLY A 397 -2.22 -8.74 -12.74
N LEU A 398 -3.23 -9.08 -11.95
CA LEU A 398 -4.45 -9.74 -12.35
C LEU A 398 -5.64 -8.82 -12.03
N LYS A 399 -5.52 -7.49 -12.25
CA LYS A 399 -6.70 -6.63 -12.32
C LYS A 399 -7.63 -7.30 -13.31
N PRO A 400 -8.78 -7.81 -12.88
CA PRO A 400 -9.74 -8.23 -13.85
C PRO A 400 -10.17 -6.91 -14.49
N LEU A 401 -9.91 -6.73 -15.79
CA LEU A 401 -10.70 -5.82 -16.62
C LEU A 401 -12.11 -6.42 -16.61
N THR A 402 -12.76 -6.34 -15.45
CA THR A 402 -13.93 -7.10 -15.07
C THR A 402 -15.00 -6.79 -16.08
N SER A 403 -15.23 -5.51 -16.34
CA SER A 403 -16.24 -5.03 -17.25
C SER A 403 -15.65 -4.42 -18.53
N VAL A 404 -16.52 -4.37 -19.54
CA VAL A 404 -16.29 -3.56 -20.75
C VAL A 404 -16.14 -2.08 -20.39
N ASP A 405 -16.83 -1.60 -19.35
CA ASP A 405 -16.76 -0.20 -18.90
C ASP A 405 -15.34 0.18 -18.50
N MET A 406 -14.65 -0.68 -17.74
CA MET A 406 -13.26 -0.44 -17.37
C MET A 406 -12.33 -0.52 -18.58
N SER A 407 -12.54 -1.49 -19.46
CA SER A 407 -11.76 -1.59 -20.71
C SER A 407 -11.86 -0.31 -21.53
N ARG A 408 -13.06 0.28 -21.63
CA ARG A 408 -13.28 1.57 -22.31
C ARG A 408 -12.56 2.72 -21.65
N ARG A 409 -12.48 2.79 -20.32
CA ARG A 409 -11.72 3.84 -19.61
C ARG A 409 -10.22 3.76 -19.92
N TYR A 410 -9.65 2.55 -19.89
CA TYR A 410 -8.22 2.35 -20.23
C TYR A 410 -7.93 2.72 -21.68
N VAL A 411 -8.75 2.24 -22.62
CA VAL A 411 -8.59 2.55 -24.05
C VAL A 411 -8.82 4.03 -24.33
N GLY A 412 -9.86 4.63 -23.74
CA GLY A 412 -10.18 6.05 -23.90
C GLY A 412 -9.05 6.95 -23.42
N LEU A 413 -8.50 6.69 -22.23
CA LEU A 413 -7.35 7.44 -21.73
C LEU A 413 -6.10 7.25 -22.62
N PHE A 414 -5.85 6.02 -23.08
CA PHE A 414 -4.75 5.74 -24.01
C PHE A 414 -4.89 6.54 -25.31
N ASP A 415 -6.08 6.55 -25.90
CA ASP A 415 -6.37 7.29 -27.13
C ASP A 415 -6.21 8.81 -26.92
N GLU A 416 -6.65 9.34 -25.77
CA GLU A 416 -6.44 10.74 -25.42
C GLU A 416 -4.95 11.08 -25.27
N TYR A 417 -4.16 10.20 -24.65
CA TYR A 417 -2.70 10.33 -24.56
C TYR A 417 -2.00 10.30 -25.91
N LEU A 418 -2.53 9.61 -26.93
CA LEU A 418 -2.00 9.67 -28.29
C LEU A 418 -2.08 11.08 -28.89
N THR A 419 -3.03 11.91 -28.45
CA THR A 419 -3.18 13.30 -28.91
C THR A 419 -2.26 14.29 -28.20
N CYS A 420 -1.62 13.89 -27.09
CA CYS A 420 -0.74 14.75 -26.31
C CYS A 420 0.70 14.72 -26.83
N ASP A 421 1.44 15.82 -26.66
CA ASP A 421 2.86 15.93 -27.03
C ASP A 421 3.76 15.08 -26.11
N ALA A 422 3.44 15.07 -24.81
CA ALA A 422 4.13 14.27 -23.79
C ALA A 422 3.21 13.87 -22.65
N ILE A 423 3.63 12.86 -21.88
CA ILE A 423 2.89 12.28 -20.77
C ILE A 423 3.64 12.52 -19.46
N ILE A 424 2.94 13.07 -18.48
CA ILE A 424 3.49 13.48 -17.19
C ILE A 424 2.88 12.61 -16.10
N VAL A 425 3.71 11.87 -15.37
CA VAL A 425 3.28 10.97 -14.31
C VAL A 425 3.75 11.51 -12.97
N ILE A 426 2.81 11.71 -12.03
CA ILE A 426 3.07 12.41 -10.77
C ILE A 426 2.66 11.49 -9.61
N GLY A 427 3.61 11.21 -8.71
CA GLY A 427 3.33 10.48 -7.47
C GLY A 427 2.85 9.04 -7.65
N TYR A 428 2.92 8.49 -8.87
CA TYR A 428 2.61 7.09 -9.13
C TYR A 428 3.85 6.22 -8.93
N GLY A 429 3.75 5.29 -7.98
CA GLY A 429 4.77 4.30 -7.72
C GLY A 429 4.65 3.12 -8.69
N PHE A 430 5.44 3.13 -9.76
CA PHE A 430 5.51 2.01 -10.70
C PHE A 430 5.92 0.72 -9.94
N ASN A 431 5.02 -0.25 -9.88
CA ASN A 431 5.30 -1.60 -9.34
C ASN A 431 5.22 -2.61 -10.48
N ILE A 432 6.03 -3.69 -10.44
CA ILE A 432 6.03 -4.74 -11.47
C ILE A 432 4.67 -5.41 -11.59
N ASP A 433 3.91 -5.43 -10.49
CA ASP A 433 2.59 -6.02 -10.42
C ASP A 433 1.52 -5.16 -11.12
N ASP A 434 1.70 -3.86 -11.36
CA ASP A 434 0.68 -3.08 -12.10
C ASP A 434 0.85 -3.19 -13.62
N SER A 435 0.80 -4.41 -14.12
CA SER A 435 1.10 -4.77 -15.51
C SER A 435 0.25 -4.02 -16.55
N HIS A 436 -1.00 -3.69 -16.20
CA HIS A 436 -1.95 -3.01 -17.09
C HIS A 436 -1.60 -1.54 -17.29
N ILE A 437 -1.40 -0.78 -16.19
CA ILE A 437 -1.00 0.64 -16.27
C ILE A 437 0.42 0.76 -16.82
N ASN A 438 1.34 -0.13 -16.39
CA ASN A 438 2.69 -0.18 -16.95
C ASN A 438 2.69 -0.52 -18.45
N GLY A 439 1.77 -1.40 -18.88
CA GLY A 439 1.58 -1.75 -20.28
C GLY A 439 1.12 -0.57 -21.12
N LEU A 440 0.14 0.19 -20.61
CA LEU A 440 -0.35 1.43 -21.22
C LEU A 440 0.82 2.41 -21.47
N PHE A 441 1.63 2.72 -20.45
CA PHE A 441 2.76 3.64 -20.62
C PHE A 441 3.86 3.08 -21.53
N ARG A 442 4.19 1.80 -21.41
CA ARG A 442 5.19 1.15 -22.27
C ARG A 442 4.78 1.24 -23.74
N GLN A 443 3.52 0.93 -24.05
CA GLN A 443 3.01 1.01 -25.41
C GLN A 443 3.07 2.44 -25.96
N LEU A 444 2.72 3.46 -25.16
CA LEU A 444 2.85 4.87 -25.56
C LEU A 444 4.30 5.23 -25.91
N ILE A 445 5.28 4.73 -25.16
CA ILE A 445 6.71 5.03 -25.36
C ILE A 445 7.29 4.28 -26.57
N GLU A 446 7.09 2.96 -26.60
CA GLU A 446 7.74 2.06 -27.55
C GLU A 446 7.05 2.07 -28.92
N ASP A 447 5.71 1.99 -28.94
CA ASP A 447 4.95 1.83 -30.17
C ASP A 447 4.44 3.18 -30.72
N ASN A 448 4.25 4.18 -29.85
CA ASN A 448 3.69 5.48 -30.22
C ASN A 448 4.64 6.67 -30.02
N ASN A 449 5.91 6.40 -29.71
CA ASN A 449 6.97 7.40 -29.66
C ASN A 449 6.67 8.60 -28.74
N LYS A 450 5.96 8.36 -27.62
CA LYS A 450 5.68 9.39 -26.61
C LYS A 450 6.82 9.55 -25.63
N ASN A 451 7.08 10.80 -25.24
CA ASN A 451 7.96 11.12 -24.12
C ASN A 451 7.19 11.01 -22.81
N LEU A 452 7.81 10.36 -21.83
CA LEU A 452 7.30 10.21 -20.46
C LEU A 452 8.16 11.03 -19.50
N PHE A 453 7.54 11.86 -18.68
CA PHE A 453 8.20 12.57 -17.58
C PHE A 453 7.63 12.09 -16.25
N TRP A 454 8.47 11.52 -15.40
CA TRP A 454 8.08 11.05 -14.08
C TRP A 454 8.52 12.03 -13.00
N ILE A 455 7.55 12.64 -12.32
CA ILE A 455 7.75 13.54 -11.18
C ILE A 455 7.70 12.70 -9.90
N CYS A 456 8.84 12.62 -9.22
CA CYS A 456 9.07 11.73 -8.08
C CYS A 456 9.81 12.48 -6.97
N LEU A 457 9.94 11.89 -5.78
CA LEU A 457 10.63 12.55 -4.68
C LEU A 457 12.14 12.44 -4.82
N SER A 458 12.85 13.53 -4.54
CA SER A 458 14.31 13.57 -4.47
C SER A 458 14.90 12.67 -3.38
N THR A 459 14.12 12.35 -2.35
CA THR A 459 14.48 11.39 -1.29
C THR A 459 14.64 9.96 -1.78
N ASP A 460 14.08 9.62 -2.96
CA ASP A 460 14.13 8.26 -3.51
C ASP A 460 15.40 7.97 -4.34
N GLY A 461 16.31 8.95 -4.43
CA GLY A 461 17.62 8.88 -5.07
C GLY A 461 17.81 9.90 -6.19
N SER A 462 18.96 9.87 -6.86
CA SER A 462 19.23 10.76 -8.00
C SER A 462 18.34 10.45 -9.22
N ALA A 463 18.15 11.42 -10.11
CA ALA A 463 17.37 11.26 -11.34
C ALA A 463 17.83 10.05 -12.17
N GLU A 464 19.14 9.82 -12.27
CA GLU A 464 19.71 8.68 -13.03
C GLU A 464 19.37 7.33 -12.40
N ILE A 465 19.50 7.21 -11.07
CA ILE A 465 19.17 5.98 -10.34
C ILE A 465 17.67 5.68 -10.48
N GLN A 466 16.84 6.70 -10.31
CA GLN A 466 15.39 6.59 -10.43
C GLN A 466 14.96 6.25 -11.87
N LYS A 467 15.56 6.90 -12.88
CA LYS A 467 15.35 6.58 -14.32
C LYS A 467 15.73 5.13 -14.63
N SER A 468 16.89 4.67 -14.16
CA SER A 468 17.31 3.28 -14.36
C SER A 468 16.34 2.27 -13.75
N ARG A 469 15.80 2.57 -12.55
CA ARG A 469 14.78 1.73 -11.90
C ARG A 469 13.46 1.74 -12.68
N LEU A 470 13.02 2.92 -13.12
CA LEU A 470 11.78 3.09 -13.89
C LEU A 470 11.83 2.32 -15.21
N VAL A 471 12.91 2.48 -15.99
CA VAL A 471 13.14 1.75 -17.25
C VAL A 471 13.05 0.24 -17.04
N LYS A 472 13.64 -0.29 -15.95
CA LYS A 472 13.58 -1.72 -15.60
C LYS A 472 12.16 -2.17 -15.25
N LYS A 473 11.43 -1.37 -14.46
CA LYS A 473 10.04 -1.67 -14.04
C LYS A 473 9.07 -1.65 -15.23
N LEU A 474 9.19 -0.66 -16.10
CA LEU A 474 8.40 -0.53 -17.31
C LEU A 474 8.84 -1.48 -18.44
N ARG A 475 10.03 -2.08 -18.32
CA ARG A 475 10.63 -2.99 -19.32
C ARG A 475 10.90 -2.29 -20.67
N ILE A 476 11.34 -1.03 -20.63
CA ILE A 476 11.62 -0.23 -21.82
C ILE A 476 12.91 -0.70 -22.51
N SER A 477 12.85 -0.88 -23.83
CA SER A 477 13.98 -1.26 -24.68
C SER A 477 15.09 -0.20 -24.67
N ALA A 478 16.31 -0.62 -25.00
CA ALA A 478 17.48 0.28 -24.93
C ALA A 478 17.36 1.50 -25.84
N GLU A 479 16.72 1.35 -27.00
CA GLU A 479 16.54 2.39 -28.02
C GLU A 479 15.52 3.47 -27.63
N ASN A 480 14.70 3.23 -26.60
CA ASN A 480 13.63 4.12 -26.15
C ASN A 480 13.90 4.74 -24.77
N ARG A 481 15.10 4.55 -24.21
CA ARG A 481 15.45 5.02 -22.85
C ARG A 481 15.57 6.54 -22.74
N ASP A 482 15.89 7.21 -23.84
CA ASP A 482 15.95 8.66 -23.97
C ASP A 482 14.57 9.31 -23.81
N LYS A 483 13.49 8.62 -24.22
CA LYS A 483 12.10 9.06 -24.06
C LYS A 483 11.58 9.07 -22.63
N VAL A 484 12.29 8.41 -21.70
CA VAL A 484 11.92 8.35 -20.29
C VAL A 484 12.73 9.36 -19.50
N ASN A 485 12.07 10.35 -18.95
CA ASN A 485 12.66 11.45 -18.19
C ASN A 485 12.16 11.41 -16.75
N VAL A 486 13.01 11.84 -15.81
CA VAL A 486 12.70 11.83 -14.38
C VAL A 486 13.08 13.18 -13.80
N ILE A 487 12.17 13.76 -13.02
CA ILE A 487 12.33 15.04 -12.34
C ILE A 487 12.12 14.80 -10.84
N PRO A 488 13.20 14.57 -10.06
CA PRO A 488 13.10 14.38 -8.62
C PRO A 488 12.92 15.73 -7.91
N VAL A 489 11.82 15.91 -7.19
CA VAL A 489 11.46 17.17 -6.54
C VAL A 489 11.57 17.10 -5.01
N ALA A 490 11.71 18.25 -4.37
CA ALA A 490 11.63 18.37 -2.91
C ALA A 490 10.21 17.98 -2.41
N PRO A 491 10.07 17.22 -1.30
CA PRO A 491 8.76 16.73 -0.83
C PRO A 491 7.69 17.79 -0.56
N SER A 492 8.06 18.94 -0.01
CA SER A 492 7.09 19.97 0.38
C SER A 492 6.92 21.04 -0.71
N GLU A 493 8.02 21.46 -1.31
CA GLU A 493 8.07 22.58 -2.25
C GLU A 493 7.79 22.17 -3.70
N ARG A 494 7.98 20.88 -4.03
CA ARG A 494 7.85 20.33 -5.38
C ARG A 494 8.76 21.05 -6.40
N THR A 495 9.93 21.46 -5.94
CA THR A 495 10.95 22.18 -6.73
C THR A 495 12.20 21.33 -6.97
N VAL A 496 12.98 21.72 -7.99
CA VAL A 496 14.38 21.34 -8.20
C VAL A 496 15.17 22.63 -8.32
N ASP A 497 16.21 22.80 -7.51
CA ASP A 497 17.03 24.03 -7.48
C ASP A 497 16.16 25.31 -7.45
N ASP A 498 15.19 25.35 -6.53
CA ASP A 498 14.19 26.42 -6.33
C ASP A 498 13.23 26.68 -7.50
N SER A 499 13.32 25.91 -8.58
CA SER A 499 12.41 25.98 -9.73
C SER A 499 11.31 24.94 -9.62
N ASN A 500 10.05 25.30 -9.85
CA ASN A 500 8.95 24.35 -9.82
C ASN A 500 9.05 23.36 -10.99
N TRP A 501 8.58 22.14 -10.77
CA TRP A 501 8.66 21.06 -11.74
C TRP A 501 8.00 21.36 -13.09
N LEU A 502 6.93 22.15 -13.15
CA LEU A 502 6.28 22.55 -14.41
C LEU A 502 7.18 23.46 -15.26
N ASP A 503 7.93 24.37 -14.63
CA ASP A 503 8.84 25.26 -15.34
C ASP A 503 10.00 24.47 -15.97
N ILE A 504 10.54 23.52 -15.21
CA ILE A 504 11.60 22.61 -15.68
C ILE A 504 11.09 21.74 -16.83
N LEU A 505 9.87 21.21 -16.69
CA LEU A 505 9.24 20.40 -17.72
C LEU A 505 9.08 21.18 -19.03
N LYS A 506 8.58 22.43 -18.96
CA LYS A 506 8.45 23.28 -20.14
C LYS A 506 9.79 23.54 -20.82
N LEU A 507 10.84 23.79 -20.05
CA LEU A 507 12.20 23.98 -20.58
C LEU A 507 12.70 22.72 -21.31
N GLN A 508 12.52 21.53 -20.72
CA GLN A 508 12.96 20.27 -21.33
C GLN A 508 12.19 19.91 -22.61
N LEU A 509 10.92 20.28 -22.71
CA LEU A 509 10.09 20.06 -23.90
C LEU A 509 10.28 21.12 -24.99
N SER A 510 10.94 22.24 -24.67
CA SER A 510 11.25 23.30 -25.63
C SER A 510 12.65 23.15 -26.26
N GLN A 511 13.45 22.19 -25.79
CA GLN A 511 14.75 21.78 -26.33
C GLN A 511 14.56 20.61 -27.29
#